data_AF-A0A2S2CR08-F1
#
_entry.id   AF-A0A2S2CR08-F1
#
_cell.length_a   1.000
_cell.length_b   1.000
_cell.length_c   1.000
_cell.angle_alpha   90.00
_cell.angle_beta   90.00
_cell.angle_gamma   90.00
#
_symmetry.space_group_name_H-M   'P 1'
#
loop_
_entity.id
_entity.type
_entity.pdbx_description
1 polymer ?
#
loop_
_entity_poly.entity_id
_entity_poly.type
_entity_poly.pdbx_seq_one_letter_code
_entity_poly.pdbx_strand_id
1 'polypeptide(L)'
;MPSFPTATLSIPRARHVDSQRLLSVVAIPLAAAIAMASAVAATGSATDPIGEAGGAVSFLLEFVKFCYLAVAMAHLSGAIAERTNGGIAAGLWLDELDEPEPLTKDELWQAFPNHLDGAAIAALVTVLCFLLG
;
A
#
# COMPACT_ATOMS: atom_id res chain seq x y z
N MET A 1 23.37 -38.00 19.41
CA MET A 1 22.20 -37.27 18.85
C MET A 1 22.66 -35.88 18.48
N PRO A 2 22.58 -35.45 17.21
CA PRO A 2 22.90 -34.07 16.84
C PRO A 2 21.79 -33.15 17.35
N SER A 3 22.14 -32.18 18.19
CA SER A 3 21.26 -31.10 18.64
C SER A 3 21.12 -30.07 17.52
N PHE A 4 19.94 -29.98 16.91
CA PHE A 4 19.63 -28.88 16.00
C PHE A 4 19.54 -27.57 16.79
N PRO A 5 20.21 -26.49 16.34
CA PRO A 5 20.05 -25.18 16.97
C PRO A 5 18.59 -24.74 16.83
N THR A 6 17.93 -24.54 17.97
CA THR A 6 16.64 -23.88 18.05
C THR A 6 16.89 -22.41 17.75
N ALA A 7 16.82 -22.03 16.48
CA ALA A 7 16.81 -20.63 16.09
C ALA A 7 15.60 -19.99 16.79
N THR A 8 15.85 -19.19 17.82
CA THR A 8 14.83 -18.34 18.43
C THR A 8 14.40 -17.36 17.36
N LEU A 9 13.23 -17.59 16.78
CA LEU A 9 12.66 -16.78 15.72
C LEU A 9 12.21 -15.44 16.36
N SER A 10 13.14 -14.50 16.54
CA SER A 10 12.80 -13.18 17.04
C SER A 10 12.14 -12.38 15.93
N ILE A 11 10.90 -11.97 16.15
CA ILE A 11 10.18 -11.09 15.23
C ILE A 11 10.93 -9.75 15.18
N PRO A 12 11.40 -9.30 13.99
CA PRO A 12 12.03 -7.99 13.85
C PRO A 12 11.08 -6.88 14.32
N ARG A 13 11.61 -5.86 15.02
CA ARG A 13 10.82 -4.72 15.49
C ARG A 13 11.27 -3.44 14.81
N ALA A 14 10.31 -2.64 14.37
CA ALA A 14 10.54 -1.28 13.92
C ALA A 14 11.17 -0.42 15.02
N ARG A 15 12.15 0.40 14.65
CA ARG A 15 12.80 1.37 15.54
C ARG A 15 12.08 2.71 15.54
N HIS A 16 11.41 3.06 14.44
CA HIS A 16 10.65 4.30 14.30
C HIS A 16 9.41 4.10 13.41
N VAL A 17 8.45 5.01 13.57
CA VAL A 17 7.24 5.10 12.74
C VAL A 17 7.39 6.30 11.82
N ASP A 18 7.44 6.05 10.52
CA ASP A 18 7.36 7.06 9.48
C ASP A 18 5.90 7.43 9.24
N SER A 19 5.51 8.57 9.80
CA SER A 19 4.14 9.08 9.68
C SER A 19 3.80 9.52 8.26
N GLN A 20 4.79 9.96 7.47
CA GLN A 20 4.59 10.40 6.09
C GLN A 20 4.28 9.20 5.20
N ARG A 21 5.06 8.11 5.32
CA ARG A 21 4.77 6.84 4.63
C ARG A 21 3.47 6.21 5.11
N LEU A 22 3.15 6.32 6.40
CA LEU A 22 1.85 5.84 6.89
C LEU A 22 0.68 6.61 6.27
N LEU A 23 0.78 7.94 6.19
CA LEU A 23 -0.22 8.77 5.52
C LEU A 23 -0.29 8.51 4.02
N SER A 24 0.82 8.20 3.36
CA SER A 24 0.81 7.88 1.93
C SER A 24 0.11 6.56 1.62
N VAL A 25 0.24 5.56 2.50
CA VAL A 25 -0.46 4.27 2.35
C VAL A 25 -1.93 4.37 2.72
N VAL A 26 -2.28 5.20 3.72
CA VAL A 26 -3.65 5.24 4.26
C VAL A 26 -4.46 6.40 3.69
N ALA A 27 -3.99 7.64 3.74
CA ALA A 27 -4.82 8.80 3.43
C ALA A 27 -4.85 9.13 1.92
N ILE A 28 -3.71 9.05 1.23
CA ILE A 28 -3.62 9.41 -0.19
C ILE A 28 -4.54 8.56 -1.08
N PRO A 29 -4.63 7.22 -0.92
CA PRO A 29 -5.47 6.41 -1.80
C PRO A 29 -6.95 6.71 -1.64
N LEU A 30 -7.38 7.00 -0.41
CA LEU A 30 -8.74 7.44 -0.13
C LEU A 30 -9.04 8.82 -0.75
N ALA A 31 -8.12 9.78 -0.60
CA ALA A 31 -8.26 11.10 -1.20
C ALA A 31 -8.31 11.02 -2.74
N ALA A 32 -7.46 10.19 -3.34
CA ALA A 32 -7.45 9.93 -4.78
C ALA A 32 -8.77 9.31 -5.24
N ALA A 33 -9.29 8.31 -4.52
CA ALA A 33 -10.58 7.70 -4.83
C ALA A 33 -11.73 8.71 -4.80
N ILE A 34 -11.78 9.57 -3.78
CA ILE A 34 -12.80 10.64 -3.67
C ILE A 34 -12.66 11.63 -4.84
N ALA A 35 -11.43 12.06 -5.15
CA ALA A 35 -11.18 12.98 -6.25
C ALA A 35 -11.63 12.38 -7.60
N MET A 36 -11.26 11.13 -7.90
CA MET A 36 -11.66 10.43 -9.12
C MET A 36 -13.18 10.23 -9.19
N ALA A 37 -13.80 9.77 -8.10
CA ALA A 37 -15.25 9.59 -8.05
C ALA A 37 -15.98 10.93 -8.27
N SER A 38 -15.49 12.02 -7.66
CA SER A 38 -16.05 13.36 -7.85
C SER A 38 -15.88 13.88 -9.28
N ALA A 39 -14.73 13.62 -9.91
CA ALA A 39 -14.47 14.01 -11.29
C ALA A 39 -15.42 13.28 -12.24
N VAL A 40 -15.56 11.96 -12.10
CA VAL A 40 -16.48 11.16 -12.93
C VAL A 40 -17.93 11.57 -12.67
N ALA A 41 -18.31 11.86 -11.43
CA ALA A 41 -19.63 12.38 -11.11
C ALA A 41 -19.91 13.75 -11.75
N ALA A 42 -18.91 14.62 -11.85
CA ALA A 42 -19.04 15.95 -12.44
C ALA A 42 -19.03 15.95 -13.98
N THR A 43 -18.30 15.01 -14.61
CA THR A 43 -18.19 14.92 -16.08
C THR A 43 -19.15 13.92 -16.71
N GLY A 44 -19.69 12.98 -15.95
CA GLY A 44 -20.65 12.01 -16.44
C GLY A 44 -21.98 12.68 -16.80
N SER A 45 -22.50 12.45 -18.00
CA SER A 45 -23.89 12.74 -18.30
C SER A 45 -24.75 12.04 -17.24
N ALA A 46 -25.51 12.84 -16.50
CA ALA A 46 -26.22 12.46 -15.29
C ALA A 46 -26.89 11.07 -15.40
N THR A 47 -26.69 10.24 -14.37
CA THR A 47 -27.35 8.96 -14.01
C THR A 47 -26.71 7.63 -14.39
N ASP A 48 -25.91 7.48 -15.46
CA ASP A 48 -25.47 6.13 -15.86
C ASP A 48 -24.43 5.49 -14.92
N PRO A 49 -23.21 6.02 -14.71
CA PRO A 49 -22.17 5.27 -13.99
C PRO A 49 -22.43 5.11 -12.48
N ILE A 50 -23.05 6.10 -11.84
CA ILE A 50 -23.40 6.03 -10.40
C ILE A 50 -24.62 5.13 -10.19
N GLY A 51 -25.58 5.17 -11.11
CA GLY A 51 -26.76 4.30 -11.09
C GLY A 51 -26.40 2.84 -11.36
N GLU A 52 -25.55 2.59 -12.36
CA GLU A 52 -25.02 1.27 -12.71
C GLU A 52 -24.22 0.65 -11.57
N ALA A 53 -23.47 1.46 -10.81
CA ALA A 53 -22.74 1.01 -9.63
C ALA A 53 -23.64 0.71 -8.41
N GLY A 54 -24.96 0.92 -8.50
CA GLY A 54 -25.90 0.68 -7.39
C GLY A 54 -25.96 1.83 -6.37
N GLY A 55 -25.38 3.00 -6.69
CA GLY A 55 -25.42 4.21 -5.86
C GLY A 55 -24.05 4.85 -5.63
N ALA A 56 -24.05 6.08 -5.10
CA ALA A 56 -22.83 6.87 -4.92
C ALA A 56 -21.81 6.23 -3.96
N VAL A 57 -22.28 5.52 -2.93
CA VAL A 57 -21.42 4.83 -1.96
C VAL A 57 -20.72 3.64 -2.62
N SER A 58 -21.47 2.79 -3.34
CA SER A 58 -20.91 1.65 -4.07
C SER A 58 -19.95 2.10 -5.17
N PHE A 59 -20.29 3.18 -5.88
CA PHE A 59 -19.40 3.81 -6.86
C PHE A 59 -18.08 4.27 -6.23
N LEU A 60 -18.13 4.97 -5.09
CA LEU A 60 -16.93 5.39 -4.36
C LEU A 60 -16.13 4.19 -3.84
N LEU A 61 -16.79 3.16 -3.33
CA LEU A 61 -16.16 1.95 -2.83
C LEU A 61 -15.36 1.24 -3.93
N GLU A 62 -15.84 1.21 -5.17
CA GLU A 62 -15.07 0.66 -6.30
C GLU A 62 -13.75 1.41 -6.53
N PHE A 63 -13.77 2.74 -6.50
CA PHE A 63 -12.53 3.53 -6.60
C PHE A 63 -11.60 3.30 -5.40
N VAL A 64 -12.15 3.20 -4.20
CA VAL A 64 -11.37 2.90 -3.00
C VAL A 64 -10.69 1.52 -3.13
N LYS A 65 -11.43 0.48 -3.51
CA LYS A 65 -10.87 -0.86 -3.76
C LYS A 65 -9.73 -0.80 -4.77
N PHE A 66 -9.95 -0.11 -5.90
CA PHE A 66 -8.95 0.00 -6.96
C PHE A 66 -7.68 0.73 -6.50
N CYS A 67 -7.83 1.89 -5.85
CA CYS A 67 -6.70 2.68 -5.36
C CYS A 67 -5.87 1.92 -4.32
N TYR A 68 -6.50 1.27 -3.34
CA TYR A 68 -5.77 0.50 -2.34
C TYR A 68 -5.16 -0.79 -2.90
N LEU A 69 -5.82 -1.44 -3.86
CA LEU A 69 -5.23 -2.60 -4.54
C LEU A 69 -3.98 -2.19 -5.34
N ALA A 70 -4.01 -1.06 -6.03
CA ALA A 70 -2.87 -0.53 -6.76
C ALA A 70 -1.70 -0.22 -5.83
N VAL A 71 -1.96 0.40 -4.68
CA VAL A 71 -0.96 0.68 -3.63
C VAL A 71 -0.38 -0.63 -3.08
N ALA A 72 -1.23 -1.62 -2.80
CA ALA A 72 -0.77 -2.93 -2.33
C ALA A 72 0.19 -3.59 -3.33
N MET A 73 -0.14 -3.55 -4.62
CA MET A 73 0.71 -4.09 -5.68
C MET A 73 2.01 -3.31 -5.84
N ALA A 74 1.99 -1.98 -5.75
CA ALA A 74 3.19 -1.14 -5.82
C ALA A 74 4.16 -1.42 -4.67
N HIS A 75 3.64 -1.56 -3.45
CA HIS A 75 4.48 -1.92 -2.31
C HIS A 75 4.99 -3.36 -2.38
N LEU A 76 4.16 -4.31 -2.83
CA LEU A 76 4.57 -5.71 -2.99
C LEU A 76 5.63 -5.86 -4.09
N SER A 77 5.48 -5.17 -5.21
CA SER A 77 6.49 -5.17 -6.29
C SER A 77 7.79 -4.54 -5.82
N GLY A 78 7.74 -3.49 -5.00
CA GLY A 78 8.92 -2.92 -4.35
C GLY A 78 9.63 -3.89 -3.42
N ALA A 79 8.89 -4.58 -2.55
CA ALA A 79 9.47 -5.60 -1.68
C ALA A 79 10.12 -6.75 -2.47
N ILE A 80 9.50 -7.17 -3.59
CA ILE A 80 10.05 -8.21 -4.47
C ILE A 80 11.31 -7.68 -5.17
N ALA A 81 11.28 -6.48 -5.73
CA ALA A 81 12.41 -5.87 -6.43
C ALA A 81 13.63 -5.71 -5.51
N GLU A 82 13.42 -5.26 -4.26
CA GLU A 82 14.47 -5.17 -3.24
C GLU A 82 15.10 -6.54 -2.95
N ARG A 83 14.26 -7.58 -2.86
CA ARG A 83 14.69 -8.96 -2.60
C ARG A 83 15.41 -9.60 -3.78
N THR A 84 15.04 -9.28 -5.02
CA THR A 84 15.59 -9.93 -6.23
C THR A 84 16.78 -9.20 -6.83
N ASN A 85 16.81 -7.86 -6.76
CA ASN A 85 17.86 -7.04 -7.36
C ASN A 85 18.91 -6.52 -6.36
N GLY A 86 18.89 -6.99 -5.11
CA GLY A 86 19.92 -6.64 -4.14
C GLY A 86 19.78 -5.24 -3.55
N GLY A 87 18.55 -4.77 -3.33
CA GLY A 87 18.29 -3.52 -2.59
C GLY A 87 18.03 -2.26 -3.43
N ILE A 88 17.73 -2.39 -4.73
CA ILE A 88 17.18 -1.26 -5.49
C ILE A 88 15.70 -1.14 -5.08
N ALA A 89 15.41 -0.19 -4.19
CA ALA A 89 14.05 0.13 -3.78
C ALA A 89 13.22 0.49 -5.01
N ALA A 90 12.04 -0.13 -5.17
CA ALA A 90 11.06 0.39 -6.12
C ALA A 90 10.44 1.64 -5.48
N GLY A 91 11.14 2.75 -5.59
CA GLY A 91 10.62 4.05 -5.23
C GLY A 91 9.36 4.33 -6.05
N LEU A 92 8.30 4.77 -5.38
CA LEU A 92 7.34 5.64 -6.06
C LEU A 92 8.16 6.82 -6.61
N TRP A 93 7.94 7.19 -7.87
CA TRP A 93 8.57 8.34 -8.56
C TRP A 93 8.50 9.71 -7.84
N LEU A 94 7.94 9.75 -6.62
CA LEU A 94 7.88 10.91 -5.73
C LEU A 94 8.95 10.89 -4.61
N ASP A 95 9.62 9.76 -4.35
CA ASP A 95 10.60 9.58 -3.26
C ASP A 95 12.07 9.55 -3.77
N GLU A 96 12.29 9.68 -5.09
CA GLU A 96 13.62 9.59 -5.72
C GLU A 96 14.52 10.82 -5.49
N LEU A 97 14.06 11.85 -4.78
CA LEU A 97 14.83 13.08 -4.60
C LEU A 97 15.82 13.07 -3.43
N ASP A 98 15.83 12.06 -2.53
CA ASP A 98 16.69 12.16 -1.34
C ASP A 98 17.24 10.88 -0.66
N GLU A 99 17.01 9.63 -1.11
CA GLU A 99 17.47 8.44 -0.32
C GLU A 99 18.75 7.69 -0.76
N PRO A 100 19.54 7.18 0.22
CA PRO A 100 20.93 6.73 0.07
C PRO A 100 21.06 5.22 -0.21
N GLU A 101 22.32 4.75 -0.33
CA GLU A 101 22.80 3.40 -0.68
C GLU A 101 22.00 2.17 -0.13
N PRO A 102 22.06 1.01 -0.83
CA PRO A 102 21.19 -0.15 -0.59
C PRO A 102 21.29 -0.71 0.84
N LEU A 103 20.12 -0.82 1.48
CA LEU A 103 19.95 -1.20 2.87
C LEU A 103 20.27 -2.69 3.12
N THR A 104 21.01 -2.95 4.21
CA THR A 104 21.25 -4.31 4.71
C THR A 104 19.95 -4.96 5.23
N LYS A 105 19.88 -6.31 5.34
CA LYS A 105 18.65 -7.03 5.77
C LYS A 105 18.09 -6.58 7.12
N ASP A 106 18.92 -6.05 8.02
CA ASP A 106 18.52 -5.54 9.33
C ASP A 106 17.90 -4.13 9.26
N GLU A 107 18.07 -3.42 8.14
CA GLU A 107 17.50 -2.10 7.88
C GLU A 107 16.08 -2.15 7.30
N LEU A 108 15.70 -3.23 6.61
CA LEU A 108 14.35 -3.43 6.05
C LEU A 108 13.25 -3.31 7.12
N TRP A 109 13.58 -3.66 8.37
CA TRP A 109 12.67 -3.62 9.50
C TRP A 109 12.86 -2.39 10.39
N GLN A 110 13.64 -1.39 9.99
CA GLN A 110 13.89 -0.22 10.84
C GLN A 110 12.73 0.78 10.88
N ALA A 111 12.02 0.94 9.76
CA ALA A 111 10.93 1.89 9.60
C ALA A 111 9.59 1.17 9.45
N PHE A 112 8.54 1.71 10.08
CA PHE A 112 7.15 1.33 9.82
C PHE A 112 6.37 2.51 9.22
N PRO A 113 5.61 2.33 8.13
CA PRO A 113 5.50 1.10 7.35
C PRO A 113 6.71 0.91 6.41
N ASN A 114 7.25 -0.32 6.36
CA ASN A 114 8.10 -0.75 5.24
C ASN A 114 7.24 -1.22 4.04
N HIS A 115 7.85 -1.67 2.95
CA HIS A 115 7.11 -2.15 1.78
C HIS A 115 6.16 -3.32 2.08
N LEU A 116 6.52 -4.26 2.96
CA LEU A 116 5.62 -5.36 3.33
C LEU A 116 4.46 -4.88 4.20
N ASP A 117 4.73 -3.97 5.14
CA ASP A 117 3.70 -3.36 5.99
C ASP A 117 2.72 -2.54 5.15
N GLY A 118 3.24 -1.72 4.23
CA GLY A 118 2.44 -0.91 3.30
C GLY A 118 1.55 -1.78 2.40
N ALA A 119 2.12 -2.86 1.84
CA ALA A 119 1.37 -3.82 1.05
C ALA A 119 0.27 -4.50 1.88
N ALA A 120 0.58 -4.93 3.11
CA ALA A 120 -0.36 -5.59 3.99
C ALA A 120 -1.50 -4.67 4.44
N ILE A 121 -1.20 -3.42 4.82
CA ILE A 121 -2.21 -2.42 5.21
C ILE A 121 -3.14 -2.15 4.03
N ALA A 122 -2.59 -1.87 2.84
CA ALA A 122 -3.40 -1.56 1.67
C ALA A 122 -4.23 -2.77 1.20
N ALA A 123 -3.68 -3.98 1.25
CA ALA A 123 -4.42 -5.21 0.96
C ALA A 123 -5.54 -5.46 1.98
N LEU A 124 -5.28 -5.22 3.27
CA LEU A 124 -6.29 -5.35 4.32
C LEU A 124 -7.44 -4.36 4.10
N VAL A 125 -7.15 -3.10 3.81
CA VAL A 125 -8.19 -2.10 3.50
C VAL A 125 -8.99 -2.52 2.26
N THR A 126 -8.31 -3.00 1.21
CA THR A 126 -8.96 -3.53 0.01
C THR A 126 -9.94 -4.66 0.36
N VAL A 127 -9.52 -5.64 1.16
CA VAL A 127 -10.37 -6.76 1.60
C VAL A 127 -11.55 -6.26 2.43
N LEU A 128 -11.33 -5.32 3.35
CA LEU A 128 -12.41 -4.71 4.14
C LEU A 128 -13.43 -4.01 3.24
N CYS A 129 -12.98 -3.30 2.20
CA CYS A 129 -13.88 -2.69 1.22
C CYS A 129 -14.67 -3.73 0.42
N PHE A 130 -14.06 -4.86 0.02
CA PHE A 130 -14.80 -5.97 -0.63
C PHE A 130 -15.85 -6.60 0.29
N LEU A 131 -15.59 -6.68 1.59
CA LEU A 131 -16.56 -7.19 2.57
C LEU A 131 -17.73 -6.22 2.80
N LEU A 132 -17.54 -4.94 2.53
CA LEU A 132 -18.55 -3.90 2.74
C LEU A 132 -19.51 -3.70 1.55
N GLY A 133 -19.29 -4.38 0.43
CA GLY A 133 -20.09 -4.27 -0.80
C GLY A 133 -19.37 -3.48 -1.86
#